data_AF-A0A1C6RSV4-F1
#
_entry.id   AF-A0A1C6RSV4-F1
#
_cell.length_a   1.000
_cell.length_b   1.000
_cell.length_c   1.000
_cell.angle_alpha   90.00
_cell.angle_beta   90.00
_cell.angle_gamma   90.00
#
_symmetry.space_group_name_H-M   'P 1'
#
loop_
_entity.id
_entity.type
_entity.pdbx_description
1 polymer ?
#
loop_
_entity_poly.entity_id
_entity_poly.type
_entity_poly.pdbx_seq_one_letter_code
_entity_poly.pdbx_strand_id
1 'polypeptide(L)'
;MFLLRIKLGPRTYVGDEQGAHKFLPRMHAGWDPTMTDQQVYDAARGWWRLNQRAEQERYAVVVAGGQCRLAIRITKWQQEGDRRAFAGDILGPGDLVHDKFVGKPDPANSTSRFPVLYLADPVDEATCRCGCGATVSRGEWLQGHDQRAIHDRIRADFGGSVSKFIDWYDANGPFASEN
;
A
#
# COMPACT_ATOMS: atom_id res chain seq x y z
N MET A 1 11.48 -0.75 2.30
CA MET A 1 10.63 0.33 1.70
C MET A 1 10.04 1.15 2.85
N PHE A 2 9.59 2.40 2.66
CA PHE A 2 9.01 3.19 3.76
C PHE A 2 7.53 3.50 3.51
N LEU A 3 6.82 3.91 4.56
CA LEU A 3 5.43 4.32 4.54
C LEU A 3 5.35 5.80 4.90
N LEU A 4 4.57 6.59 4.17
CA LEU A 4 4.26 7.94 4.60
C LEU A 4 3.19 7.89 5.69
N ARG A 5 3.49 8.42 6.87
CA ARG A 5 2.47 8.66 7.89
C ARG A 5 2.07 10.13 7.87
N ILE A 6 0.79 10.38 7.67
CA ILE A 6 0.20 11.72 7.58
C ILE A 6 -0.72 11.93 8.77
N LYS A 7 -0.37 12.87 9.66
CA LYS A 7 -1.21 13.30 10.78
C LYS A 7 -2.15 14.40 10.35
N LEU A 8 -3.43 14.18 10.56
CA LEU A 8 -4.43 15.24 10.47
C LEU A 8 -4.69 15.82 11.87
N GLY A 9 -4.62 17.14 11.96
CA GLY A 9 -5.10 17.89 13.12
C GLY A 9 -6.63 18.02 13.13
N PRO A 10 -7.20 18.81 14.04
CA PRO A 10 -8.64 19.12 14.03
C PRO A 10 -9.09 19.70 12.69
N ARG A 11 -10.32 19.38 12.28
CA ARG A 11 -10.88 19.89 11.03
C ARG A 11 -10.93 21.42 11.03
N THR A 12 -10.47 22.00 9.93
CA THR A 12 -10.55 23.44 9.66
C THR A 12 -11.05 23.66 8.24
N TYR A 13 -11.73 24.79 8.03
CA TYR A 13 -12.00 25.29 6.69
C TYR A 13 -10.68 25.70 6.03
N VAL A 14 -10.50 25.36 4.77
CA VAL A 14 -9.45 25.97 3.95
C VAL A 14 -10.12 26.90 2.96
N GLY A 15 -9.62 28.13 2.87
CA GLY A 15 -10.23 29.18 2.04
C GLY A 15 -10.41 28.78 0.58
N ASP A 16 -11.22 29.57 -0.13
CA ASP A 16 -11.73 29.31 -1.47
C ASP A 16 -10.63 29.02 -2.50
N GLU A 17 -9.43 29.57 -2.32
CA GLU A 17 -8.25 29.31 -3.17
C GLU A 17 -7.84 27.83 -3.17
N GLN A 18 -7.86 27.17 -2.00
CA GLN A 18 -7.59 25.72 -1.93
C GLN A 18 -8.81 24.89 -2.31
N GLY A 19 -10.03 25.41 -2.09
CA GLY A 19 -11.27 24.81 -2.58
C GLY A 19 -11.33 24.75 -4.10
N ALA A 20 -10.76 25.74 -4.79
CA ALA A 20 -10.72 25.84 -6.25
C ALA A 20 -9.40 25.36 -6.86
N HIS A 21 -8.50 24.73 -6.09
CA HIS A 21 -7.20 24.35 -6.58
C HIS A 21 -7.30 23.37 -7.76
N LYS A 22 -6.74 23.73 -8.91
CA LYS A 22 -6.88 23.01 -10.19
C LYS A 22 -6.61 21.50 -10.10
N PHE A 23 -5.63 21.11 -9.30
CA PHE A 23 -5.18 19.72 -9.23
C PHE A 23 -5.72 18.96 -8.03
N LEU A 24 -6.05 19.65 -6.92
CA LEU A 24 -6.41 19.02 -5.66
C LEU A 24 -7.34 19.94 -4.87
N PRO A 25 -8.56 20.16 -5.38
CA PRO A 25 -9.53 20.96 -4.66
C PRO A 25 -9.86 20.25 -3.35
N ARG A 26 -9.85 21.00 -2.25
CA ARG A 26 -10.29 20.49 -0.94
C ARG A 26 -11.02 21.60 -0.19
N MET A 27 -12.16 21.26 0.40
CA MET A 27 -13.00 22.19 1.15
C MET A 27 -12.61 22.28 2.64
N HIS A 28 -11.78 21.36 3.11
CA HIS A 28 -11.31 21.32 4.48
C HIS A 28 -9.88 20.78 4.59
N ALA A 29 -9.21 21.12 5.68
CA ALA A 29 -8.01 20.45 6.18
C ALA A 29 -8.33 19.78 7.51
N GLY A 30 -7.47 18.85 7.94
CA GLY A 30 -7.67 18.16 9.21
C GLY A 30 -8.77 17.10 9.18
N TRP A 31 -9.20 16.68 10.35
CA TRP A 31 -10.10 15.56 10.56
C TRP A 31 -11.10 15.83 11.70
N ASP A 32 -12.31 15.28 11.55
CA ASP A 32 -13.27 15.13 12.64
C ASP A 32 -13.96 13.75 12.55
N PRO A 33 -14.58 13.25 13.65
CA PRO A 33 -15.16 11.91 13.69
C PRO A 33 -16.32 11.63 12.72
N THR A 34 -16.94 12.67 12.15
CA THR A 34 -18.07 12.53 11.22
C THR A 34 -17.63 12.37 9.77
N MET A 35 -16.33 12.52 9.49
CA MET A 35 -15.80 12.45 8.14
C MET A 35 -15.82 11.03 7.58
N THR A 36 -16.23 10.91 6.31
CA THR A 36 -16.11 9.66 5.54
C THR A 36 -14.67 9.40 5.12
N ASP A 37 -14.35 8.15 4.79
CA ASP A 37 -13.02 7.77 4.28
C ASP A 37 -12.59 8.61 3.08
N GLN A 38 -13.52 8.92 2.17
CA GLN A 38 -13.23 9.79 1.03
C GLN A 38 -12.83 11.20 1.49
N GLN A 39 -13.54 11.78 2.47
CA GLN A 39 -13.20 13.09 3.00
C GLN A 39 -11.86 13.06 3.74
N VAL A 40 -11.55 11.98 4.49
CA VAL A 40 -10.24 11.81 5.13
C VAL A 40 -9.11 11.71 4.10
N TYR A 41 -9.33 10.97 3.01
CA TYR A 41 -8.40 10.88 1.88
C TYR A 41 -8.18 12.25 1.22
N ASP A 42 -9.26 13.00 0.95
CA ASP A 42 -9.18 14.33 0.36
C ASP A 42 -8.41 15.33 1.25
N ALA A 43 -8.56 15.22 2.57
CA ALA A 43 -7.78 16.01 3.51
C ALA A 43 -6.29 15.62 3.53
N ALA A 44 -5.98 14.33 3.36
CA ALA A 44 -4.63 13.78 3.46
C ALA A 44 -3.79 13.91 2.18
N ARG A 45 -4.42 13.88 0.99
CA ARG A 45 -3.71 13.92 -0.30
C ARG A 45 -3.16 15.29 -0.72
N GLY A 46 -3.22 16.27 0.19
CA GLY A 46 -2.89 17.67 -0.08
C GLY A 46 -1.40 17.97 -0.35
N TRP A 47 -1.09 19.25 -0.49
CA TRP A 47 0.26 19.76 -0.79
C TRP A 47 1.16 19.83 0.45
N TRP A 48 2.01 18.83 0.61
CA TRP A 48 2.96 18.70 1.70
C TRP A 48 4.36 19.16 1.29
N ARG A 49 5.10 19.75 2.21
CA ARG A 49 6.55 19.95 2.03
C ARG A 49 7.25 18.61 2.24
N LEU A 50 7.53 17.92 1.14
CA LEU A 50 8.21 16.65 1.10
C LEU A 50 9.42 16.76 0.18
N ASN A 51 10.50 16.05 0.51
CA ASN A 51 11.66 15.96 -0.39
C ASN A 51 11.40 14.94 -1.52
N GLN A 52 12.34 14.86 -2.47
CA GLN A 52 12.23 13.98 -3.64
C GLN A 52 12.05 12.49 -3.29
N ARG A 53 12.52 12.05 -2.12
CA ARG A 53 12.34 10.67 -1.67
C ARG A 53 10.88 10.27 -1.53
N ALA A 54 9.97 11.21 -1.23
CA ALA A 54 8.54 10.90 -1.12
C ALA A 54 7.99 10.20 -2.37
N GLU A 55 8.51 10.53 -3.56
CA GLU A 55 8.04 9.96 -4.83
C GLU A 55 8.34 8.45 -4.97
N GLN A 56 9.25 7.93 -4.14
CA GLN A 56 9.57 6.49 -4.08
C GLN A 56 8.61 5.72 -3.16
N GLU A 57 7.83 6.42 -2.34
CA GLU A 57 6.93 5.80 -1.38
C GLU A 57 5.65 5.33 -2.08
N ARG A 58 5.25 4.09 -1.80
CA ARG A 58 4.10 3.42 -2.45
C ARG A 58 2.83 3.48 -1.63
N TYR A 59 2.96 3.77 -0.34
CA TYR A 59 1.86 3.75 0.60
C TYR A 59 1.87 4.99 1.49
N ALA A 60 0.66 5.38 1.90
CA ALA A 60 0.45 6.33 2.99
C ALA A 60 -0.53 5.74 4.02
N VAL A 61 -0.32 6.07 5.29
CA VAL A 61 -1.30 5.88 6.36
C VAL A 61 -1.72 7.24 6.89
N VAL A 62 -3.01 7.42 7.10
CA VAL A 62 -3.57 8.65 7.66
C VAL A 62 -3.89 8.43 9.13
N VAL A 63 -3.35 9.26 10.00
CA VAL A 63 -3.56 9.21 11.45
C VAL A 63 -4.36 10.42 11.90
N ALA A 64 -5.46 10.18 12.61
CA ALA A 64 -6.28 11.23 13.19
C ALA A 64 -7.03 10.75 14.44
N GLY A 65 -7.19 11.64 15.43
CA GLY A 65 -7.80 11.28 16.71
C GLY A 65 -7.08 10.13 17.42
N GLY A 66 -5.75 10.06 17.30
CA GLY A 66 -4.91 9.04 17.94
C GLY A 66 -4.86 7.68 17.25
N GLN A 67 -5.55 7.49 16.13
CA GLN A 67 -5.64 6.20 15.43
C GLN A 67 -5.40 6.34 13.92
N CYS A 68 -4.92 5.26 13.30
CA CYS A 68 -4.86 5.11 11.86
C CYS A 68 -6.26 4.96 11.29
N ARG A 69 -6.66 5.92 10.44
CA ARG A 69 -7.99 5.97 9.82
C ARG A 69 -8.00 5.32 8.45
N LEU A 70 -6.96 5.53 7.65
CA LEU A 70 -6.86 5.02 6.29
C LEU A 70 -5.48 4.50 5.98
N ALA A 71 -5.44 3.49 5.13
CA ALA A 71 -4.28 3.10 4.35
C ALA A 71 -4.55 3.41 2.88
N ILE A 72 -3.55 3.93 2.18
CA ILE A 72 -3.67 4.40 0.80
C ILE A 72 -2.51 3.81 -0.01
N ARG A 73 -2.82 3.25 -1.17
CA ARG A 73 -1.82 2.91 -2.19
C ARG A 73 -1.66 4.09 -3.12
N ILE A 74 -0.47 4.68 -3.12
CA ILE A 74 -0.15 5.84 -3.95
C ILE A 74 0.05 5.35 -5.39
N THR A 75 -0.69 5.96 -6.31
CA THR A 75 -0.66 5.62 -7.74
C THR A 75 -0.03 6.73 -8.58
N LYS A 76 -0.03 7.97 -8.08
CA LYS A 76 0.53 9.12 -8.80
C LYS A 76 1.03 10.18 -7.85
N TRP A 77 2.16 10.78 -8.21
CA TRP A 77 2.72 11.97 -7.57
C TRP A 77 2.50 13.21 -8.43
N GLN A 78 2.34 14.36 -7.77
CA GLN A 78 2.34 15.68 -8.37
C GLN A 78 3.27 16.60 -7.57
N GLN A 79 3.95 17.50 -8.25
CA GLN A 79 4.85 18.47 -7.64
C GLN A 79 4.51 19.89 -8.10
N GLU A 80 4.52 20.81 -7.16
CA GLU A 80 4.41 22.26 -7.40
C GLU A 80 5.40 22.99 -6.47
N GLY A 81 6.44 23.58 -7.06
CA GLY A 81 7.54 24.18 -6.30
C GLY A 81 8.23 23.18 -5.35
N ASP A 82 8.28 23.51 -4.06
CA ASP A 82 8.83 22.68 -2.97
C ASP A 82 7.81 21.69 -2.39
N ARG A 83 6.59 21.64 -2.93
CA ARG A 83 5.50 20.83 -2.41
C ARG A 83 5.19 19.64 -3.31
N ARG A 84 4.74 18.58 -2.65
CA ARG A 84 4.31 17.34 -3.27
C ARG A 84 2.95 16.94 -2.75
N ALA A 85 2.19 16.34 -3.64
CA ALA A 85 0.91 15.75 -3.35
C ALA A 85 0.76 14.46 -4.13
N PHE A 86 -0.25 13.67 -3.79
CA PHE A 86 -0.44 12.37 -4.42
C PHE A 86 -1.90 12.11 -4.76
N ALA A 87 -2.12 11.15 -5.65
CA ALA A 87 -3.38 10.45 -5.80
C ALA A 87 -3.14 8.96 -5.51
N GLY A 88 -4.17 8.26 -5.09
CA GLY A 88 -4.10 6.86 -4.72
C GLY A 88 -5.46 6.23 -4.52
N ASP A 89 -5.42 4.93 -4.25
CA ASP A 89 -6.59 4.12 -3.95
C ASP A 89 -6.63 3.89 -2.43
N ILE A 90 -7.81 4.06 -1.82
CA ILE A 90 -8.04 3.67 -0.42
C ILE A 90 -8.00 2.14 -0.36
N LEU A 91 -7.19 1.61 0.55
CA LEU A 91 -7.03 0.18 0.79
C LEU A 91 -8.10 -0.32 1.77
N GLY A 92 -8.58 -1.54 1.56
CA GLY A 92 -9.63 -2.16 2.38
C GLY A 92 -9.16 -3.44 3.07
N PRO A 93 -10.08 -4.13 3.79
CA PRO A 93 -9.79 -5.43 4.39
C PRO A 93 -9.19 -6.42 3.39
N GLY A 94 -8.10 -7.10 3.78
CA GLY A 94 -7.34 -8.00 2.92
C GLY A 94 -6.11 -7.36 2.27
N ASP A 95 -6.01 -6.03 2.27
CA ASP A 95 -4.77 -5.34 1.93
C ASP A 95 -3.82 -5.31 3.14
N LEU A 96 -2.58 -5.76 2.96
CA LEU A 96 -1.62 -5.92 4.06
C LEU A 96 -1.37 -4.62 4.86
N VAL A 97 -1.30 -3.46 4.19
CA VAL A 97 -1.13 -2.16 4.88
C VAL A 97 -2.39 -1.78 5.66
N HIS A 98 -3.58 -2.04 5.09
CA HIS A 98 -4.83 -1.80 5.79
C HIS A 98 -4.89 -2.65 7.07
N ASP A 99 -4.73 -3.96 6.94
CA ASP A 99 -4.85 -4.91 8.05
C ASP A 99 -3.77 -4.70 9.12
N LYS A 100 -2.60 -4.20 8.72
CA LYS A 100 -1.54 -3.87 9.67
C LYS A 100 -1.79 -2.57 10.42
N PHE A 101 -2.40 -1.55 9.82
CA PHE A 101 -2.46 -0.22 10.45
C PHE A 101 -3.86 0.28 10.80
N VAL A 102 -4.85 0.11 9.93
CA VAL A 102 -6.17 0.75 10.08
C VAL A 102 -6.86 0.27 11.36
N GLY A 103 -7.43 1.21 12.12
CA GLY A 103 -8.04 0.98 13.43
C GLY A 103 -7.07 0.86 14.60
N LYS A 104 -5.75 0.83 14.35
CA LYS A 104 -4.72 0.75 15.40
C LYS A 104 -4.21 2.14 15.80
N PRO A 105 -3.54 2.27 16.96
CA PRO A 105 -2.91 3.52 17.37
C PRO A 105 -1.88 4.02 16.35
N ASP A 106 -1.54 5.31 16.44
CA ASP A 106 -0.48 5.93 15.65
C ASP A 106 0.84 5.12 15.76
N PRO A 107 1.36 4.56 14.65
CA PRO A 107 2.58 3.75 14.66
C PRO A 107 3.84 4.59 14.89
N ALA A 108 3.76 5.91 14.78
CA ALA A 108 4.88 6.78 15.10
C ALA A 108 5.03 6.93 16.62
N ASN A 109 6.03 6.27 17.21
CA ASN A 109 6.48 6.57 18.57
C ASN A 109 7.32 7.86 18.59
N SER A 110 6.72 8.99 18.22
CA SER A 110 7.42 10.25 18.02
C SER A 110 6.68 11.43 18.63
N THR A 111 7.43 12.27 19.36
CA THR A 111 6.99 13.60 19.82
C THR A 111 7.05 14.66 18.70
N SER A 112 7.39 14.26 17.47
CA SER A 112 7.50 15.16 16.33
C SER A 112 6.19 15.89 16.07
N ARG A 113 6.30 17.21 15.92
CA ARG A 113 5.19 18.08 15.51
C ARG A 113 4.97 18.09 14.00
N PHE A 114 5.85 17.45 13.23
CA PHE A 114 5.69 17.40 11.78
C PHE A 114 4.53 16.48 11.40
N PRO A 115 3.61 16.95 10.54
CA PRO A 115 2.44 16.16 10.16
C PRO A 115 2.82 14.96 9.31
N VAL A 116 3.93 15.02 8.55
CA VAL A 116 4.39 13.91 7.72
C VAL A 116 5.66 13.28 8.29
N LEU A 117 5.66 11.96 8.43
CA LEU A 117 6.80 11.15 8.83
C LEU A 117 7.00 9.99 7.86
N TYR A 118 8.23 9.51 7.75
CA TYR A 118 8.57 8.26 7.08
C TYR A 118 8.67 7.16 8.13
N LEU A 119 7.87 6.11 8.00
CA LEU A 119 7.93 4.94 8.87
C LEU A 119 8.66 3.82 8.16
N ALA A 120 9.51 3.12 8.91
CA ALA A 120 10.15 1.90 8.44
C ALA A 120 9.10 0.82 8.12
N ASP A 121 9.46 -0.04 7.19
CA ASP A 121 8.61 -0.84 6.32
C ASP A 121 7.20 -1.21 6.83
N PRO A 122 6.14 -0.77 6.13
CA PRO A 122 4.79 -1.17 6.48
C PRO A 122 4.52 -2.65 6.22
N VAL A 123 5.23 -3.34 5.33
CA VAL A 123 4.86 -4.69 4.87
C VAL A 123 6.07 -5.59 4.59
N ASP A 124 7.20 -5.39 5.26
CA ASP A 124 8.25 -6.41 5.23
C ASP A 124 7.76 -7.70 5.91
N GLU A 125 8.17 -8.83 5.32
CA GLU A 125 8.00 -10.23 5.75
C GLU A 125 6.85 -11.06 5.14
N ALA A 126 6.47 -10.82 3.89
CA ALA A 126 6.04 -11.97 3.09
C ALA A 126 7.30 -12.73 2.66
N THR A 127 7.45 -13.98 3.08
CA THR A 127 8.48 -14.87 2.53
C THR A 127 8.07 -15.31 1.13
N CYS A 128 9.02 -15.33 0.20
CA CYS A 128 8.79 -15.77 -1.17
C CYS A 128 8.14 -17.15 -1.17
N ARG A 129 6.99 -17.27 -1.87
CA ARG A 129 6.20 -18.50 -1.93
C ARG A 129 6.91 -19.67 -2.62
N CYS A 130 8.09 -19.43 -3.22
CA CYS A 130 8.94 -20.52 -3.71
C CYS A 130 9.57 -21.34 -2.58
N GLY A 131 9.56 -20.85 -1.34
CA GLY A 131 10.11 -21.54 -0.17
C GLY A 131 11.59 -21.22 0.10
N CYS A 132 12.19 -20.26 -0.60
CA CYS A 132 13.60 -19.89 -0.36
C CYS A 132 13.83 -19.09 0.93
N GLY A 133 12.78 -18.69 1.64
CA GLY A 133 12.85 -17.89 2.86
C GLY A 133 13.20 -16.40 2.65
N ALA A 134 13.51 -15.98 1.43
CA ALA A 134 13.79 -14.58 1.13
C ALA A 134 12.52 -13.72 1.15
N THR A 135 12.61 -12.51 1.69
CA THR A 135 11.48 -11.56 1.74
C THR A 135 11.12 -11.03 0.35
N VAL A 136 9.83 -10.94 0.03
CA VAL A 136 9.34 -10.31 -1.20
C VAL A 136 8.90 -8.87 -0.94
N SER A 137 9.45 -7.94 -1.72
CA SER A 137 9.10 -6.51 -1.66
C SER A 137 7.83 -6.16 -2.45
N ARG A 138 7.32 -7.09 -3.27
CA ARG A 138 6.09 -6.97 -4.08
C ARG A 138 5.56 -8.36 -4.46
N GLY A 139 4.26 -8.59 -4.28
CA GLY A 139 3.58 -9.83 -4.72
C GLY A 139 3.93 -11.05 -3.86
N GLU A 140 3.68 -12.25 -4.37
CA GLU A 140 3.97 -13.51 -3.65
C GLU A 140 5.36 -14.08 -3.97
N TRP A 141 6.02 -13.59 -5.02
CA TRP A 141 7.23 -14.17 -5.60
C TRP A 141 8.31 -13.12 -5.83
N LEU A 142 9.58 -13.49 -5.62
CA LEU A 142 10.70 -12.74 -6.21
C LEU A 142 10.65 -12.91 -7.74
N GLN A 143 11.27 -11.98 -8.46
CA GLN A 143 11.29 -12.02 -9.93
C GLN A 143 11.84 -13.37 -10.44
N GLY A 144 11.03 -14.09 -11.24
CA GLY A 144 11.36 -15.40 -11.81
C GLY A 144 11.26 -16.58 -10.84
N HIS A 145 10.92 -16.35 -9.56
CA HIS A 145 10.81 -17.42 -8.57
C HIS A 145 9.50 -18.22 -8.69
N ASP A 146 8.49 -17.67 -9.35
CA ASP A 146 7.27 -18.36 -9.75
C ASP A 146 7.58 -19.50 -10.73
N GLN A 147 8.33 -19.21 -11.80
CA GLN A 147 8.76 -20.21 -12.78
C GLN A 147 9.68 -21.24 -12.14
N ARG A 148 10.66 -20.79 -11.36
CA ARG A 148 11.56 -21.69 -10.62
C ARG A 148 10.79 -22.65 -9.72
N ALA A 149 9.80 -22.15 -8.96
CA ALA A 149 9.03 -22.97 -8.03
C ALA A 149 8.25 -24.09 -8.74
N ILE A 150 7.71 -23.82 -9.93
CA ILE A 150 7.02 -24.82 -10.75
C ILE A 150 8.03 -25.86 -11.28
N HIS A 151 9.14 -25.40 -11.87
CA HIS A 151 10.15 -26.30 -12.42
C HIS A 151 10.84 -27.17 -11.37
N ASP A 152 11.05 -26.66 -10.16
CA ASP A 152 11.64 -27.44 -9.07
C ASP A 152 10.72 -28.59 -8.63
N ARG A 153 9.39 -28.39 -8.63
CA ARG A 153 8.40 -29.47 -8.37
C ARG A 153 8.33 -30.47 -9.52
N ILE A 154 8.35 -30.00 -10.77
CA ILE A 154 8.43 -30.89 -11.95
C ILE A 154 9.69 -31.75 -11.88
N ARG A 155 10.82 -31.19 -11.44
CA ARG A 155 12.06 -31.94 -11.25
C ARG A 155 11.95 -32.98 -10.14
N ALA A 156 11.42 -32.59 -8.98
CA ALA A 156 11.31 -33.45 -7.81
C ALA A 156 10.32 -34.60 -8.02
N ASP A 157 9.12 -34.29 -8.52
CA ASP A 157 7.99 -35.22 -8.50
C ASP A 157 7.82 -35.97 -9.84
N PHE A 158 8.30 -35.38 -10.94
CA PHE A 158 8.12 -35.91 -12.31
C PHE A 158 9.45 -36.19 -13.03
N GLY A 159 10.58 -36.16 -12.31
CA GLY A 159 11.91 -36.40 -12.86
C GLY A 159 12.32 -35.38 -13.92
N GLY A 160 11.73 -34.18 -13.90
CA GLY A 160 12.00 -33.11 -14.86
C GLY A 160 11.18 -33.18 -16.15
N SER A 161 10.29 -34.16 -16.30
CA SER A 161 9.44 -34.27 -17.48
C SER A 161 8.20 -33.39 -17.35
N VAL A 162 8.13 -32.34 -18.17
CA VAL A 162 6.94 -31.48 -18.24
C VAL A 162 5.71 -32.25 -18.75
N SER A 163 5.87 -33.12 -19.76
CA SER A 163 4.76 -33.93 -20.27
C SER A 163 4.13 -34.80 -19.19
N LYS A 164 4.93 -35.47 -18.33
CA LYS A 164 4.40 -36.25 -17.22
C LYS A 164 3.64 -35.41 -16.20
N PHE A 165 4.09 -34.18 -15.94
CA PHE A 165 3.37 -33.26 -15.08
C PHE A 165 2.02 -32.86 -15.69
N ILE A 166 1.98 -32.58 -17.01
CA ILE A 166 0.73 -32.24 -17.71
C ILE A 166 -0.24 -33.44 -17.70
N ASP A 167 0.22 -34.63 -18.07
CA ASP A 167 -0.61 -35.85 -18.05
C ASP A 167 -1.22 -36.10 -16.66
N TRP A 168 -0.43 -35.89 -15.61
CA TRP A 168 -0.91 -35.99 -14.23
C TRP A 168 -1.89 -34.86 -13.88
N TYR A 169 -1.59 -33.61 -14.25
CA TYR A 169 -2.45 -32.46 -13.97
C TYR A 169 -3.80 -32.60 -14.67
N ASP A 170 -3.82 -33.04 -15.93
CA ASP A 170 -5.06 -33.25 -16.68
C ASP A 170 -5.90 -34.38 -16.09
N ALA A 171 -5.27 -35.41 -15.53
CA ALA A 171 -5.98 -36.51 -14.86
C ALA A 171 -6.45 -36.19 -13.42
N ASN A 172 -5.88 -35.19 -12.75
CA ASN A 172 -6.09 -34.94 -11.31
C ASN A 172 -6.51 -33.49 -10.96
N GLY A 173 -6.46 -32.58 -11.92
CA GLY A 173 -6.76 -31.17 -11.74
C GLY A 173 -8.26 -30.90 -11.60
N PRO A 174 -8.66 -29.68 -11.22
CA PRO A 174 -10.06 -29.30 -11.05
C PRO A 174 -10.88 -29.36 -12.35
N PHE A 175 -10.21 -29.53 -13.50
CA PHE A 175 -10.81 -29.66 -14.84
C PHE A 175 -10.67 -31.07 -15.41
N ALA A 176 -10.30 -32.08 -14.60
CA ALA A 176 -10.08 -33.47 -15.03
C ALA A 176 -11.36 -34.22 -15.48
N SER A 177 -12.48 -33.51 -15.69
CA SER A 177 -13.74 -34.11 -16.13
C SER A 177 -14.62 -33.12 -16.89
N GLU A 178 -14.38 -32.99 -18.20
CA GLU A 178 -15.40 -32.87 -19.26
C GLU A 178 -14.83 -33.48 -20.56
N ASN A 179 -14.64 -34.80 -20.58
CA ASN A 179 -14.68 -35.65 -21.78
C ASN A 179 -14.81 -37.12 -21.38
#